data_AF-A0A944BAS4-F1
#
_entry.id   AF-A0A944BAS4-F1
#
_cell.length_a   1.000
_cell.length_b   1.000
_cell.length_c   1.000
_cell.angle_alpha   90.00
_cell.angle_beta   90.00
_cell.angle_gamma   90.00
#
_symmetry.space_group_name_H-M   'P 1'
#
loop_
_entity.id
_entity.type
_entity.pdbx_description
1 polymer ?
#
loop_
_entity_poly.entity_id
_entity_poly.type
_entity_poly.pdbx_seq_one_letter_code
_entity_poly.pdbx_strand_id
1 'polypeptide(L)'
;MIRSTTARKIRNEAELGMSEEQASRRYFSIMENPIIEELYPLVQKVCQLNPNARPEQERQINGWYTSTVFDGGVYEKKFNFSKRYDSSDFYKAIRILNTKSMLYRQMFVDKLFKLAVADDGIRDDEWKLLMDIMKQLKFNKNYFDFFIKRYGPLRMEYEEDEQESNTSTENIPVSQLKAYFAILGLEEGASDQEIKRAYHNLALEHHPDLPKNANRVSECEELMARINEAYEKIRKSRIKK
;
A
#
# COMPACT_ATOMS: atom_id res chain seq x y z
N MET A 1 -27.47 -14.70 14.98
CA MET A 1 -27.31 -13.53 15.87
C MET A 1 -26.57 -12.33 15.26
N ILE A 2 -26.08 -12.36 14.01
CA ILE A 2 -25.36 -11.22 13.38
C ILE A 2 -26.31 -10.18 12.75
N ARG A 3 -27.59 -10.53 12.51
CA ARG A 3 -28.59 -9.63 11.90
C ARG A 3 -29.08 -8.49 12.81
N SER A 4 -28.86 -8.55 14.13
CA SER A 4 -29.46 -7.59 15.08
C SER A 4 -28.70 -6.27 15.20
N THR A 5 -27.38 -6.26 14.98
CA THR A 5 -26.56 -5.05 15.15
C THR A 5 -26.60 -4.16 13.90
N THR A 6 -26.57 -4.77 12.72
CA THR A 6 -26.68 -4.08 11.42
C THR A 6 -28.05 -3.42 11.23
N ALA A 7 -29.13 -4.16 11.50
CA ALA A 7 -30.48 -3.61 11.42
C ALA A 7 -30.71 -2.44 12.40
N ARG A 8 -30.12 -2.52 13.60
CA ARG A 8 -30.17 -1.43 14.58
C ARG A 8 -29.42 -0.19 14.11
N LYS A 9 -28.25 -0.34 13.46
CA LYS A 9 -27.48 0.79 12.92
C LYS A 9 -28.17 1.44 11.72
N ILE A 10 -28.75 0.66 10.81
CA ILE A 10 -29.56 1.16 9.69
C ILE A 10 -30.79 1.90 10.22
N ARG A 11 -31.47 1.37 11.24
CA ARG A 11 -32.64 1.99 11.86
C ARG A 11 -32.31 3.30 12.59
N ASN A 12 -31.20 3.35 13.32
CA ASN A 12 -30.72 4.60 13.94
C ASN A 12 -30.36 5.69 12.91
N GLU A 13 -29.98 5.32 11.68
CA GLU A 13 -29.72 6.28 10.60
C GLU A 13 -31.01 6.71 9.85
N ALA A 14 -32.03 5.85 9.81
CA ALA A 14 -33.36 6.20 9.29
C ALA A 14 -34.09 7.25 10.16
N GLU A 15 -33.75 7.35 11.44
CA GLU A 15 -34.26 8.38 12.37
C GLU A 15 -33.84 9.81 11.99
N LEU A 16 -32.91 9.97 11.04
CA LEU A 16 -32.53 11.27 10.45
C LEU A 16 -33.39 11.66 9.22
N GLY A 17 -34.56 11.05 9.05
CA GLY A 17 -35.51 11.38 7.98
C GLY A 17 -35.25 10.70 6.63
N MET A 18 -34.39 9.67 6.60
CA MET A 18 -34.09 8.89 5.39
C MET A 18 -35.01 7.67 5.27
N SER A 19 -35.38 7.29 4.04
CA SER A 19 -36.09 6.03 3.81
C SER A 19 -35.21 4.82 4.16
N GLU A 20 -35.80 3.68 4.49
CA GLU A 20 -35.06 2.47 4.88
C GLU A 20 -34.12 1.98 3.76
N GLU A 21 -34.51 2.15 2.50
CA GLU A 21 -33.67 1.85 1.33
C GLU A 21 -32.50 2.83 1.20
N GLN A 22 -32.71 4.12 1.48
CA GLN A 22 -31.66 5.14 1.49
C GLN A 22 -30.67 4.91 2.65
N ALA A 23 -31.17 4.60 3.85
CA ALA A 23 -30.35 4.25 5.01
C ALA A 23 -29.53 2.97 4.76
N SER A 24 -30.12 1.99 4.06
CA SER A 24 -29.44 0.75 3.66
C SER A 24 -28.33 1.02 2.63
N ARG A 25 -28.60 1.77 1.55
CA ARG A 25 -27.58 2.17 0.56
C ARG A 25 -26.45 3.00 1.18
N ARG A 26 -26.78 3.92 2.09
CA ARG A 26 -25.83 4.69 2.89
C ARG A 26 -24.97 3.77 3.77
N TYR A 27 -25.58 2.85 4.50
CA TYR A 27 -24.87 1.87 5.32
C TYR A 27 -23.93 1.00 4.50
N PHE A 28 -24.36 0.53 3.32
CA PHE A 28 -23.52 -0.27 2.43
C PHE A 28 -22.40 0.54 1.78
N SER A 29 -22.63 1.79 1.36
CA SER A 29 -21.58 2.70 0.87
C SER A 29 -20.54 3.04 1.96
N ILE A 30 -20.97 3.22 3.22
CA ILE A 30 -20.09 3.39 4.37
C ILE A 30 -19.35 2.09 4.72
N MET A 31 -19.96 0.92 4.51
CA MET A 31 -19.32 -0.39 4.68
C MET A 31 -18.35 -0.73 3.54
N GLU A 32 -18.59 -0.21 2.35
CA GLU A 32 -17.70 -0.24 1.20
C GLU A 32 -16.61 0.83 1.31
N ASN A 33 -16.75 1.80 2.22
CA ASN A 33 -15.65 2.66 2.63
C ASN A 33 -14.60 1.82 3.38
N PRO A 34 -13.41 1.65 2.81
CA PRO A 34 -12.45 0.64 3.28
C PRO A 34 -11.80 0.97 4.63
N ILE A 35 -12.06 2.15 5.20
CA ILE A 35 -11.45 2.63 6.43
C ILE A 35 -12.52 3.17 7.37
N ILE A 36 -12.99 2.29 8.26
CA ILE A 36 -13.83 2.67 9.38
C ILE A 36 -13.00 3.47 10.41
N GLU A 37 -13.63 4.39 11.15
CA GLU A 37 -12.95 5.26 12.14
C GLU A 37 -12.11 4.47 13.14
N GLU A 38 -12.54 3.26 13.46
CA GLU A 38 -11.87 2.37 14.40
C GLU A 38 -10.48 1.93 13.92
N LEU A 39 -10.14 2.17 12.64
CA LEU A 39 -8.83 1.88 12.06
C LEU A 39 -7.92 3.11 11.96
N TYR A 40 -8.44 4.31 12.29
CA TYR A 40 -7.68 5.56 12.29
C TYR A 40 -6.43 5.54 13.18
N PRO A 41 -6.38 4.80 14.31
CA PRO A 41 -5.14 4.67 15.07
C PRO A 41 -3.95 4.16 14.25
N LEU A 42 -4.17 3.24 13.30
CA LEU A 42 -3.11 2.71 12.43
C LEU A 42 -2.64 3.75 11.42
N VAL A 43 -3.60 4.44 10.80
CA VAL A 43 -3.35 5.54 9.84
C VAL A 43 -2.55 6.65 10.52
N GLN A 44 -2.97 7.10 11.70
CA GLN A 44 -2.26 8.13 12.46
C GLN A 44 -0.85 7.68 12.83
N LYS A 45 -0.67 6.41 13.22
CA LYS A 45 0.64 5.89 13.62
C LYS A 45 1.65 5.93 12.47
N VAL A 46 1.22 5.65 11.24
CA VAL A 46 2.05 5.82 10.02
C VAL A 46 2.37 7.30 9.82
N CYS A 47 1.38 8.19 9.81
CA CYS A 47 1.60 9.63 9.59
C CYS A 47 2.55 10.27 10.62
N GLN A 48 2.58 9.75 11.85
CA GLN A 48 3.45 10.26 12.91
C GLN A 48 4.94 9.96 12.68
N LEU A 49 5.28 8.94 11.90
CA LEU A 49 6.67 8.57 11.61
C LEU A 49 7.31 9.48 10.56
N ASN A 50 6.50 10.11 9.71
CA ASN A 50 6.96 11.08 8.72
C ASN A 50 6.14 12.39 8.75
N PRO A 51 6.42 13.30 9.71
CA PRO A 51 5.72 14.57 9.80
C PRO A 51 5.87 15.47 8.56
N ASN A 52 6.94 15.30 7.78
CA ASN A 52 7.21 16.10 6.59
C ASN A 52 6.29 15.72 5.42
N ALA A 53 5.93 14.43 5.29
CA ALA A 53 5.00 13.95 4.27
C ALA A 53 3.53 14.25 4.59
N ARG A 54 3.25 14.87 5.75
CA ARG A 54 1.89 15.09 6.24
C ARG A 54 0.96 15.80 5.25
N PRO A 55 1.33 16.88 4.55
CA PRO A 55 0.44 17.52 3.58
C PRO A 55 -0.02 16.56 2.46
N GLU A 56 0.87 15.69 1.99
CA GLU A 56 0.53 14.69 0.97
C GLU A 56 -0.28 13.53 1.56
N GLN A 57 0.08 13.04 2.75
CA GLN A 57 -0.71 12.04 3.48
C GLN A 57 -2.13 12.51 3.75
N GLU A 58 -2.32 13.77 4.12
CA GLU A 58 -3.64 14.39 4.31
C GLU A 58 -4.44 14.41 2.99
N ARG A 59 -3.80 14.74 1.85
CA ARG A 59 -4.44 14.65 0.53
C ARG A 59 -4.89 13.23 0.21
N GLN A 60 -4.01 12.24 0.39
CA GLN A 60 -4.33 10.83 0.12
C GLN A 60 -5.47 10.32 1.00
N ILE A 61 -5.43 10.60 2.31
CA ILE A 61 -6.45 10.19 3.27
C ILE A 61 -7.80 10.80 2.92
N ASN A 62 -7.83 12.10 2.57
CA ASN A 62 -9.06 12.76 2.14
C ASN A 62 -9.62 12.14 0.85
N GLY A 63 -8.75 11.69 -0.06
CA GLY A 63 -9.15 10.95 -1.27
C GLY A 63 -9.73 9.56 -1.01
N TRP A 64 -9.57 8.98 0.19
CA TRP A 64 -10.21 7.70 0.54
C TRP A 64 -11.71 7.81 0.77
N TYR A 65 -12.21 9.02 1.04
CA TYR A 65 -13.60 9.29 1.32
C TYR A 65 -14.21 10.01 0.12
N THR A 66 -14.78 9.27 -0.82
CA THR A 66 -15.56 9.90 -1.88
C THR A 66 -16.84 10.48 -1.28
N SER A 67 -17.02 11.78 -1.45
CA SER A 67 -18.25 12.49 -1.10
C SER A 67 -19.41 11.83 -1.84
N THR A 68 -20.36 11.24 -1.12
CA THR A 68 -21.58 10.72 -1.76
C THR A 68 -22.59 11.85 -1.80
N VAL A 69 -22.96 12.25 -3.01
CA VAL A 69 -24.00 13.26 -3.25
C VAL A 69 -25.35 12.57 -3.13
N PHE A 70 -26.24 13.12 -2.31
CA PHE A 70 -27.64 12.70 -2.20
C PHE A 70 -28.57 13.90 -2.34
N ASP A 71 -29.84 13.65 -2.65
CA ASP A 71 -30.90 14.65 -2.55
C ASP A 71 -31.06 15.06 -1.07
N GLY A 72 -30.40 16.16 -0.70
CA GLY A 72 -30.33 16.66 0.68
C GLY A 72 -28.95 17.13 1.13
N GLY A 73 -27.88 16.89 0.35
CA GLY A 73 -26.55 17.45 0.60
C GLY A 73 -25.39 16.50 0.29
N VAL A 74 -24.18 16.96 0.62
CA VAL A 74 -22.92 16.21 0.49
C VAL A 74 -22.49 15.74 1.88
N TYR A 75 -22.38 14.43 2.09
CA TYR A 75 -21.79 13.90 3.32
C TYR A 75 -20.28 13.69 3.13
N GLU A 76 -19.47 14.58 3.71
CA GLU A 76 -18.02 14.45 3.76
C GLU A 76 -17.58 14.01 5.17
N LYS A 77 -17.15 12.76 5.30
CA LYS A 77 -16.52 12.29 6.52
C LYS A 77 -15.01 12.34 6.35
N LYS A 78 -14.40 13.42 6.82
CA LYS A 78 -12.94 13.62 6.76
C LYS A 78 -12.26 13.04 8.00
N PHE A 79 -11.03 12.57 7.82
CA PHE A 79 -10.19 12.15 8.92
C PHE A 79 -9.87 13.35 9.83
N ASN A 80 -10.11 13.21 11.13
CA ASN A 80 -9.81 14.26 12.10
C ASN A 80 -8.39 14.11 12.64
N PHE A 81 -7.43 14.80 12.02
CA PHE A 81 -6.01 14.80 12.43
C PHE A 81 -5.74 15.44 13.80
N SER A 82 -6.71 16.16 14.37
CA SER A 82 -6.62 16.73 15.72
C SER A 82 -6.94 15.69 16.80
N LYS A 83 -7.71 14.65 16.47
CA LYS A 83 -7.93 13.53 17.38
C LYS A 83 -6.60 12.83 17.66
N ARG A 84 -6.42 12.35 18.88
CA ARG A 84 -5.24 11.60 19.30
C ARG A 84 -5.68 10.20 19.72
N TYR A 85 -4.87 9.22 19.36
CA TYR A 85 -5.07 7.82 19.70
C TYR A 85 -3.86 7.33 20.49
N ASP A 86 -4.12 6.51 21.48
CA ASP A 86 -3.07 5.91 22.30
C ASP A 86 -2.69 4.50 21.80
N SER A 87 -1.73 3.87 22.48
CA SER A 87 -1.34 2.49 22.17
C SER A 87 -2.48 1.49 22.34
N SER A 88 -3.40 1.71 23.27
CA SER A 88 -4.55 0.82 23.45
C SER A 88 -5.49 0.88 22.25
N ASP A 89 -5.69 2.07 21.67
CA ASP A 89 -6.48 2.26 20.45
C ASP A 89 -5.81 1.60 19.23
N PHE A 90 -4.48 1.68 19.14
CA PHE A 90 -3.73 0.93 18.12
C PHE A 90 -4.01 -0.58 18.20
N TYR A 91 -3.90 -1.18 19.39
CA TYR A 91 -4.17 -2.62 19.55
C TYR A 91 -5.66 -2.98 19.42
N LYS A 92 -6.59 -2.06 19.73
CA LYS A 92 -8.01 -2.22 19.40
C LYS A 92 -8.20 -2.30 17.88
N ALA A 93 -7.57 -1.41 17.11
CA ALA A 93 -7.64 -1.41 15.65
C ALA A 93 -7.11 -2.71 15.04
N ILE A 94 -5.96 -3.22 15.52
CA ILE A 94 -5.42 -4.52 15.11
C ILE A 94 -6.39 -5.66 15.40
N ARG A 95 -7.00 -5.70 16.60
CA ARG A 95 -8.01 -6.71 16.95
C ARG A 95 -9.21 -6.64 16.01
N ILE A 96 -9.68 -5.44 15.69
CA ILE A 96 -10.79 -5.24 14.76
C ILE A 96 -10.43 -5.76 13.37
N LEU A 97 -9.26 -5.43 12.82
CA LEU A 97 -8.80 -5.96 11.52
C LEU A 97 -8.69 -7.48 11.52
N ASN A 98 -8.25 -8.08 12.62
CA ASN A 98 -8.19 -9.53 12.78
C ASN A 98 -9.57 -10.23 12.77
N THR A 99 -10.68 -9.48 12.87
CA THR A 99 -12.04 -10.01 12.66
C THR A 99 -12.51 -9.91 11.20
N LYS A 100 -11.79 -9.16 10.35
CA LYS A 100 -12.15 -8.95 8.94
C LYS A 100 -11.61 -10.06 8.05
N SER A 101 -12.16 -10.15 6.83
CA SER A 101 -11.68 -11.08 5.79
C SER A 101 -10.22 -10.79 5.43
N MET A 102 -9.50 -11.79 4.93
CA MET A 102 -8.10 -11.62 4.51
C MET A 102 -7.98 -10.56 3.41
N LEU A 103 -8.92 -10.54 2.46
CA LEU A 103 -8.99 -9.54 1.40
C LEU A 103 -9.08 -8.12 1.98
N TYR A 104 -9.94 -7.90 2.98
CA TYR A 104 -10.07 -6.59 3.62
C TYR A 104 -8.78 -6.19 4.36
N ARG A 105 -8.14 -7.12 5.07
CA ARG A 105 -6.84 -6.85 5.71
C ARG A 105 -5.80 -6.46 4.68
N GLN A 106 -5.73 -7.19 3.56
CA GLN A 106 -4.79 -6.92 2.48
C GLN A 106 -5.03 -5.54 1.89
N MET A 107 -6.28 -5.20 1.54
CA MET A 107 -6.64 -3.88 1.02
C MET A 107 -6.30 -2.75 2.00
N PHE A 108 -6.54 -2.97 3.30
CA PHE A 108 -6.23 -1.95 4.31
C PHE A 108 -4.72 -1.76 4.48
N VAL A 109 -3.95 -2.84 4.54
CA VAL A 109 -2.48 -2.77 4.61
C VAL A 109 -1.91 -2.11 3.36
N ASP A 110 -2.44 -2.41 2.17
CA ASP A 110 -2.08 -1.74 0.92
C ASP A 110 -2.27 -0.22 0.99
N LYS A 111 -3.36 0.24 1.60
CA LYS A 111 -3.57 1.68 1.87
C LYS A 111 -2.54 2.26 2.83
N LEU A 112 -2.14 1.52 3.86
CA LEU A 112 -1.08 1.98 4.78
C LEU A 112 0.28 2.09 4.08
N PHE A 113 0.62 1.16 3.18
CA PHE A 113 1.84 1.25 2.37
C PHE A 113 1.80 2.47 1.44
N LYS A 114 0.71 2.66 0.70
CA LYS A 114 0.53 3.84 -0.17
C LYS A 114 0.65 5.15 0.60
N LEU A 115 0.09 5.19 1.81
CA LEU A 115 0.22 6.33 2.71
C LEU A 115 1.67 6.60 3.14
N ALA A 116 2.48 5.55 3.32
CA ALA A 116 3.90 5.70 3.65
C ALA A 116 4.74 6.15 2.44
N VAL A 117 4.30 5.91 1.20
CA VAL A 117 4.98 6.33 -0.06
C VAL A 117 4.84 7.86 -0.33
N ALA A 118 4.30 8.63 0.62
CA ALA A 118 3.81 10.00 0.41
C ALA A 118 4.83 11.10 0.04
N ASP A 119 6.08 10.80 -0.28
CA ASP A 119 7.02 11.77 -0.85
C ASP A 119 8.08 11.06 -1.73
N ASP A 120 9.30 10.89 -1.22
CA ASP A 120 10.42 10.28 -1.92
C ASP A 120 10.52 8.76 -1.76
N GLY A 121 9.64 8.14 -0.98
CA GLY A 121 9.67 6.72 -0.66
C GLY A 121 9.24 6.43 0.77
N ILE A 122 9.44 5.19 1.20
CA ILE A 122 9.07 4.68 2.52
C ILE A 122 10.27 4.75 3.45
N ARG A 123 10.12 5.40 4.60
CA ARG A 123 11.19 5.42 5.62
C ARG A 123 11.31 4.09 6.34
N ASP A 124 12.45 3.89 6.96
CA ASP A 124 12.82 2.62 7.58
C ASP A 124 12.00 2.29 8.84
N ASP A 125 11.62 3.32 9.59
CA ASP A 125 10.69 3.24 10.72
C ASP A 125 9.24 2.91 10.27
N GLU A 126 8.77 3.53 9.19
CA GLU A 126 7.48 3.24 8.55
C GLU A 126 7.43 1.80 8.04
N TRP A 127 8.48 1.35 7.36
CA TRP A 127 8.61 -0.03 6.90
C TRP A 127 8.53 -1.04 8.05
N LYS A 128 9.29 -0.81 9.12
CA LYS A 128 9.30 -1.67 10.32
C LYS A 128 7.91 -1.74 10.97
N LEU A 129 7.21 -0.61 11.07
CA LEU A 129 5.83 -0.58 11.56
C LEU A 129 4.89 -1.39 10.66
N LEU A 130 4.95 -1.21 9.35
CA LEU A 130 4.08 -1.91 8.39
C LEU A 130 4.30 -3.42 8.42
N MET A 131 5.57 -3.87 8.48
CA MET A 131 5.92 -5.28 8.64
C MET A 131 5.39 -5.85 9.95
N ASP A 132 5.49 -5.10 11.05
CA ASP A 132 4.96 -5.52 12.35
C ASP A 132 3.42 -5.64 12.33
N ILE A 133 2.72 -4.66 11.74
CA ILE A 133 1.27 -4.73 11.52
C ILE A 133 0.92 -6.00 10.74
N MET A 134 1.63 -6.30 9.65
CA MET A 134 1.39 -7.52 8.87
C MET A 134 1.55 -8.80 9.69
N LYS A 135 2.59 -8.86 10.55
CA LYS A 135 2.81 -10.00 11.45
C LYS A 135 1.64 -10.15 12.44
N GLN A 136 1.20 -9.05 13.05
CA GLN A 136 0.07 -9.04 13.98
C GLN A 136 -1.27 -9.42 13.32
N LEU A 137 -1.42 -9.15 12.01
CA LEU A 137 -2.59 -9.53 11.21
C LEU A 137 -2.53 -10.97 10.66
N LYS A 138 -1.47 -11.70 10.99
CA LYS A 138 -1.25 -13.12 10.64
C LYS A 138 -1.22 -13.37 9.14
N PHE A 139 -0.62 -12.46 8.38
CA PHE A 139 -0.33 -12.70 6.97
C PHE A 139 0.64 -13.87 6.82
N ASN A 140 0.41 -14.71 5.80
CA ASN A 140 1.36 -15.76 5.44
C ASN A 140 2.49 -15.21 4.55
N LYS A 141 3.50 -16.04 4.29
CA LYS A 141 4.69 -15.66 3.50
C LYS A 141 4.35 -15.07 2.13
N ASN A 142 3.36 -15.61 1.42
CA ASN A 142 3.01 -15.13 0.08
C ASN A 142 2.54 -13.67 0.09
N TYR A 143 1.82 -13.26 1.13
CA TYR A 143 1.43 -11.85 1.30
C TYR A 143 2.64 -10.98 1.63
N PHE A 144 3.55 -11.43 2.51
CA PHE A 144 4.81 -10.72 2.74
C PHE A 144 5.61 -10.55 1.45
N ASP A 145 5.81 -11.63 0.69
CA ASP A 145 6.51 -11.62 -0.58
C ASP A 145 5.85 -10.64 -1.58
N PHE A 146 4.51 -10.59 -1.63
CA PHE A 146 3.77 -9.63 -2.45
C PHE A 146 4.05 -8.18 -2.07
N PHE A 147 3.94 -7.83 -0.78
CA PHE A 147 4.16 -6.46 -0.31
C PHE A 147 5.64 -6.06 -0.40
N ILE A 148 6.55 -6.98 -0.11
CA ILE A 148 8.01 -6.77 -0.24
C ILE A 148 8.36 -6.51 -1.70
N LYS A 149 7.83 -7.32 -2.64
CA LYS A 149 8.08 -7.12 -4.06
C LYS A 149 7.52 -5.80 -4.58
N ARG A 150 6.33 -5.40 -4.12
CA ARG A 150 5.67 -4.17 -4.57
C ARG A 150 6.31 -2.91 -3.98
N TYR A 151 6.54 -2.88 -2.66
CA TYR A 151 6.93 -1.66 -1.95
C TYR A 151 8.38 -1.64 -1.46
N GLY A 152 9.05 -2.80 -1.39
CA GLY A 152 10.47 -2.88 -1.02
C GLY A 152 11.40 -2.00 -1.88
N PRO A 153 11.21 -1.93 -3.21
CA PRO A 153 11.98 -1.03 -4.07
C PRO A 153 11.76 0.46 -3.76
N LEU A 154 10.75 0.81 -2.97
CA LEU A 154 10.44 2.19 -2.57
C LEU A 154 11.00 2.58 -1.20
N ARG A 155 11.74 1.68 -0.53
CA ARG A 155 12.39 2.02 0.75
C ARG A 155 13.47 3.07 0.53
N MET A 156 13.51 4.11 1.37
CA MET A 156 14.52 5.17 1.30
C MET A 156 15.91 4.68 1.70
N GLU A 157 15.96 3.75 2.65
CA GLU A 157 17.20 3.10 3.05
C GLU A 157 17.36 1.80 2.25
N TYR A 158 18.43 1.76 1.46
CA TYR A 158 18.82 0.58 0.72
C TYR A 158 19.46 -0.42 1.69
N GLU A 159 18.70 -1.43 2.11
CA GLU A 159 19.26 -2.58 2.80
C GLU A 159 19.69 -3.64 1.78
N GLU A 160 20.96 -4.05 1.83
CA GLU A 160 21.49 -5.16 1.05
C GLU A 160 20.92 -6.48 1.58
N ASP A 161 19.71 -6.83 1.15
CA ASP A 161 19.19 -8.16 1.46
C ASP A 161 20.00 -9.22 0.71
N GLU A 162 20.66 -10.09 1.48
CA GLU A 162 21.40 -11.29 1.03
C GLU A 162 20.49 -12.47 0.68
N GLN A 163 19.16 -12.30 0.63
CA GLN A 163 18.28 -13.43 0.38
C GLN A 163 18.33 -13.90 -1.08
N GLU A 164 19.13 -14.94 -1.30
CA GLU A 164 19.08 -15.83 -2.46
C GLU A 164 17.66 -16.36 -2.63
N SER A 165 17.01 -15.95 -3.71
CA SER A 165 15.85 -16.66 -4.21
C SER A 165 16.34 -18.00 -4.76
N ASN A 166 15.90 -19.11 -4.17
CA ASN A 166 15.97 -20.45 -4.76
C ASN A 166 15.21 -20.44 -6.09
N THR A 167 15.86 -20.03 -7.17
CA THR A 167 15.26 -19.96 -8.50
C THR A 167 16.27 -20.52 -9.48
N SER A 168 15.82 -21.49 -10.26
CA SER A 168 16.60 -22.14 -11.30
C SER A 168 17.16 -21.13 -12.29
N THR A 169 18.46 -21.25 -12.59
CA THR A 169 19.16 -20.45 -13.59
C THR A 169 18.44 -20.52 -14.94
N GLU A 170 18.04 -19.38 -15.48
CA GLU A 170 17.48 -19.28 -16.84
C GLU A 170 18.62 -19.03 -17.84
N ASN A 171 18.67 -19.81 -18.91
CA ASN A 171 19.68 -19.63 -19.97
C ASN A 171 19.17 -18.59 -20.97
N ILE A 172 19.50 -17.32 -20.74
CA ILE A 172 19.02 -16.18 -21.53
C ILE A 172 20.05 -15.88 -22.64
N PRO A 173 19.64 -15.75 -23.92
CA PRO A 173 20.53 -15.36 -25.00
C PRO A 173 21.26 -14.05 -24.70
N VAL A 174 22.56 -13.98 -25.01
CA VAL A 174 23.41 -12.81 -24.71
C VAL A 174 22.80 -11.51 -25.22
N SER A 175 22.26 -11.50 -26.46
CA SER A 175 21.62 -10.33 -27.06
C SER A 175 20.39 -9.81 -26.28
N GLN A 176 19.58 -10.71 -25.72
CA GLN A 176 18.44 -10.35 -24.87
C GLN A 176 18.90 -9.85 -23.52
N LEU A 177 19.97 -10.43 -22.96
CA LEU A 177 20.55 -9.97 -21.70
C LEU A 177 21.08 -8.54 -21.82
N LYS A 178 21.73 -8.16 -22.94
CA LYS A 178 22.16 -6.77 -23.21
C LYS A 178 20.98 -5.79 -23.15
N ALA A 179 19.86 -6.17 -23.76
CA ALA A 179 18.65 -5.35 -23.78
C ALA A 179 18.08 -5.12 -22.37
N TYR A 180 18.12 -6.13 -21.50
CA TYR A 180 17.71 -5.97 -20.10
C TYR A 180 18.63 -5.05 -19.30
N PHE A 181 19.96 -5.13 -19.49
CA PHE A 181 20.90 -4.19 -18.88
C PHE A 181 20.62 -2.75 -19.35
N ALA A 182 20.37 -2.56 -20.64
CA ALA A 182 20.04 -1.25 -21.21
C ALA A 182 18.73 -0.67 -20.65
N ILE A 183 17.72 -1.51 -20.36
CA ILE A 183 16.47 -1.06 -19.70
C ILE A 183 16.76 -0.49 -18.30
N LEU A 184 17.74 -1.05 -17.58
CA LEU A 184 18.18 -0.53 -16.29
C LEU A 184 19.20 0.61 -16.40
N GLY A 185 19.58 1.03 -17.61
CA GLY A 185 20.60 2.05 -17.83
C GLY A 185 22.02 1.59 -17.47
N LEU A 186 22.27 0.28 -17.52
CA LEU A 186 23.55 -0.33 -17.14
C LEU A 186 24.26 -0.97 -18.33
N GLU A 187 25.56 -1.12 -18.22
CA GLU A 187 26.36 -1.93 -19.13
C GLU A 187 26.37 -3.41 -18.73
N GLU A 188 26.66 -4.29 -19.70
CA GLU A 188 26.91 -5.70 -19.40
C GLU A 188 28.06 -5.85 -18.42
N GLY A 189 27.86 -6.66 -17.39
CA GLY A 189 28.88 -6.90 -16.36
C GLY A 189 28.79 -5.98 -15.16
N ALA A 190 27.84 -5.03 -15.12
CA ALA A 190 27.53 -4.25 -13.91
C ALA A 190 27.37 -5.18 -12.70
N SER A 191 27.93 -4.84 -11.55
CA SER A 191 27.83 -5.62 -10.31
C SER A 191 26.37 -5.79 -9.85
N ASP A 192 26.11 -6.79 -9.00
CA ASP A 192 24.78 -6.99 -8.41
C ASP A 192 24.33 -5.77 -7.60
N GLN A 193 25.27 -5.05 -6.99
CA GLN A 193 25.02 -3.78 -6.31
C GLN A 193 24.55 -2.69 -7.28
N GLU A 194 25.22 -2.51 -8.41
CA GLU A 194 24.81 -1.54 -9.45
C GLU A 194 23.43 -1.86 -10.02
N ILE A 195 23.14 -3.14 -10.26
CA ILE A 195 21.82 -3.60 -10.73
C ILE A 195 20.73 -3.27 -9.73
N LYS A 196 20.92 -3.64 -8.46
CA LYS A 196 19.93 -3.39 -7.41
C LYS A 196 19.74 -1.88 -7.19
N ARG A 197 20.81 -1.07 -7.22
CA ARG A 197 20.72 0.40 -7.10
C ARG A 197 20.00 1.03 -8.29
N ALA A 198 20.30 0.62 -9.52
CA ALA A 198 19.61 1.12 -10.71
C ALA A 198 18.11 0.78 -10.65
N TYR A 199 17.77 -0.46 -10.28
CA TYR A 199 16.38 -0.88 -10.09
C TYR A 199 15.65 -0.05 -9.03
N HIS A 200 16.28 0.16 -7.87
CA HIS A 200 15.76 0.99 -6.78
C HIS A 200 15.51 2.43 -7.23
N ASN A 201 16.49 3.08 -7.88
CA ASN A 201 16.35 4.44 -8.38
C ASN A 201 15.23 4.57 -9.42
N LEU A 202 15.13 3.62 -10.35
CA LEU A 202 14.06 3.60 -11.35
C LEU A 202 12.68 3.40 -10.72
N ALA A 203 12.57 2.58 -9.67
CA ALA A 203 11.33 2.44 -8.91
C ALA A 203 10.96 3.75 -8.19
N LEU A 204 11.91 4.42 -7.54
CA LEU A 204 11.69 5.72 -6.91
C LEU A 204 11.34 6.83 -7.92
N GLU A 205 11.66 6.65 -9.20
CA GLU A 205 11.30 7.60 -10.24
C GLU A 205 9.91 7.30 -10.85
N HIS A 206 9.65 6.04 -11.19
CA HIS A 206 8.56 5.63 -12.06
C HIS A 206 7.47 4.79 -11.39
N HIS A 207 7.52 4.55 -10.07
CA HIS A 207 6.47 3.74 -9.45
C HIS A 207 5.10 4.42 -9.49
N PRO A 208 4.02 3.72 -9.89
CA PRO A 208 2.69 4.32 -10.07
C PRO A 208 2.05 4.81 -8.77
N ASP A 209 2.44 4.23 -7.63
CA ASP A 209 1.94 4.65 -6.30
C ASP A 209 2.64 5.91 -5.76
N LEU A 210 3.63 6.49 -6.48
CA LEU A 210 4.26 7.75 -6.07
C LEU A 210 3.36 8.95 -6.40
N PRO A 211 3.19 9.91 -5.47
CA PRO A 211 2.36 11.09 -5.70
C PRO A 211 2.72 11.87 -6.97
N LYS A 212 4.01 12.03 -7.26
CA LYS A 212 4.52 12.72 -8.46
C LYS A 212 4.12 12.05 -9.78
N ASN A 213 3.66 10.80 -9.74
CA ASN A 213 3.26 10.01 -10.91
C ASN A 213 1.74 9.87 -11.06
N ALA A 214 0.94 10.53 -10.21
CA ALA A 214 -0.52 10.39 -10.18
C ALA A 214 -1.22 10.75 -11.51
N ASN A 215 -0.61 11.58 -12.36
CA ASN A 215 -1.13 11.97 -13.68
C ASN A 215 -0.70 11.03 -14.82
N ARG A 216 0.23 10.10 -14.56
CA ARG A 216 0.82 9.19 -15.57
C ARG A 216 0.86 7.73 -15.10
N VAL A 217 -0.13 7.33 -14.30
CA VAL A 217 -0.20 5.99 -13.69
C VAL A 217 -0.05 4.87 -14.72
N SER A 218 -0.79 4.93 -15.83
CA SER A 218 -0.73 3.89 -16.88
C SER A 218 0.65 3.77 -17.52
N GLU A 219 1.32 4.89 -17.78
CA GLU A 219 2.68 4.91 -18.34
C GLU A 219 3.68 4.31 -17.34
N CYS A 220 3.56 4.70 -16.07
CA CYS A 220 4.37 4.19 -14.97
C CYS A 220 4.18 2.69 -14.73
N GLU A 221 2.96 2.17 -14.89
CA GLU A 221 2.68 0.73 -14.82
C GLU A 221 3.41 -0.05 -15.92
N GLU A 222 3.37 0.44 -17.17
CA GLU A 222 4.07 -0.17 -18.30
C GLU A 222 5.60 -0.13 -18.13
N LEU A 223 6.12 1.03 -17.70
CA LEU A 223 7.56 1.19 -17.42
C LEU A 223 8.01 0.25 -16.30
N MET A 224 7.29 0.23 -15.18
CA MET A 224 7.62 -0.65 -14.06
C MET A 224 7.53 -2.13 -14.44
N ALA A 225 6.59 -2.53 -15.30
CA ALA A 225 6.53 -3.89 -15.81
C ALA A 225 7.83 -4.26 -16.54
N ARG A 226 8.33 -3.38 -17.42
CA ARG A 226 9.59 -3.58 -18.16
C ARG A 226 10.82 -3.58 -17.24
N ILE A 227 10.87 -2.66 -16.28
CA ILE A 227 11.95 -2.56 -15.29
C ILE A 227 12.00 -3.82 -14.43
N ASN A 228 10.85 -4.28 -13.93
CA ASN A 228 10.74 -5.51 -13.14
C ASN A 228 11.16 -6.75 -13.95
N GLU A 229 10.73 -6.86 -15.20
CA GLU A 229 11.15 -7.96 -16.08
C GLU A 229 12.67 -7.96 -16.27
N ALA A 230 13.26 -6.81 -16.61
CA ALA A 230 14.69 -6.68 -16.82
C ALA A 230 15.50 -7.08 -15.57
N TYR A 231 15.10 -6.57 -14.40
CA TYR A 231 15.76 -6.89 -13.13
C TYR A 231 15.68 -8.39 -12.81
N GLU A 232 14.51 -9.01 -12.94
CA GLU A 232 14.33 -10.45 -12.69
C GLU A 232 15.15 -11.31 -13.66
N LYS A 233 15.18 -10.94 -14.94
CA LYS A 233 15.92 -11.67 -15.98
C LYS A 233 17.42 -11.60 -15.76
N ILE A 234 17.95 -10.43 -15.45
CA ILE A 234 19.35 -10.25 -15.07
C ILE A 234 19.67 -11.08 -13.83
N ARG A 235 18.88 -10.96 -12.78
CA ARG A 235 19.10 -11.70 -11.52
C ARG A 235 19.13 -13.21 -11.75
N LYS A 236 18.15 -13.77 -12.47
CA LYS A 236 18.10 -15.22 -12.75
C LYS A 236 19.25 -15.72 -13.63
N SER A 237 19.80 -14.90 -14.50
CA SER A 237 20.97 -15.26 -15.31
C SER A 237 22.25 -15.42 -14.47
N ARG A 238 22.30 -14.79 -13.29
CA ARG A 238 23.48 -14.71 -12.42
C ARG A 238 23.49 -15.71 -11.28
N ILE A 239 22.34 -16.29 -10.94
CA ILE A 239 22.27 -17.38 -9.95
C ILE A 239 23.03 -18.57 -10.52
N LYS A 240 24.26 -18.77 -10.05
CA LYS A 240 25.06 -19.96 -10.36
C LYS A 240 24.53 -21.14 -9.52
N LYS A 241 24.44 -22.31 -10.15
CA LYS A 241 24.20 -23.60 -9.48
C LYS A 241 25.28 -23.92 -8.46
#